data_AF-A0A128F8I2-F1
#
_entry.id   AF-A0A128F8I2-F1
#
_cell.length_a   1.000
_cell.length_b   1.000
_cell.length_c   1.000
_cell.angle_alpha   90.00
_cell.angle_beta   90.00
_cell.angle_gamma   90.00
#
_symmetry.space_group_name_H-M   'P 1'
#
loop_
_entity.id
_entity.type
_entity.pdbx_description
1 polymer ?
#
loop_
_entity_poly.entity_id
_entity_poly.type
_entity_poly.pdbx_seq_one_letter_code
_entity_poly.pdbx_strand_id
1 'polypeptide(L)'
;MKRPWFTESQISSILREVDSGKTVDEICQNHGLRRTTFCNWQYKYGEDCKLEKIIKLEAENTQLRKKFTDVSSENHKLRKLLANKKMDNE
;
A
#
# COMPACT_ATOMS: atom_id res chain seq x y z
N MET A 1 31.67 5.25 17.25
CA MET A 1 31.04 5.90 16.08
C MET A 1 30.06 6.95 16.57
N LYS A 2 30.05 8.15 15.98
CA LYS A 2 29.02 9.16 16.30
C LYS A 2 27.65 8.55 16.01
N ARG A 3 26.68 8.69 16.93
CA ARG A 3 25.31 8.23 16.68
C ARG A 3 24.77 8.93 15.42
N PRO A 4 24.16 8.20 14.47
CA PRO A 4 23.53 8.84 13.33
C PRO A 4 22.38 9.71 13.84
N TRP A 5 22.25 10.91 13.30
CA TRP A 5 21.22 11.89 13.67
C TRP A 5 19.80 11.36 13.40
N PHE A 6 19.67 10.46 12.40
CA PHE A 6 18.43 9.78 12.06
C PHE A 6 18.62 8.26 12.10
N THR A 7 17.66 7.54 12.67
CA THR A 7 17.56 6.08 12.60
C THR A 7 17.01 5.66 11.25
N GLU A 8 17.23 4.41 10.84
CA GLU A 8 16.69 3.90 9.56
C GLU A 8 15.16 3.98 9.50
N SER A 9 14.48 3.73 10.63
CA SER A 9 13.03 3.90 10.73
C SER A 9 12.59 5.35 10.49
N GLN A 10 13.32 6.33 11.03
CA GLN A 10 13.06 7.75 10.77
C GLN A 10 13.29 8.11 9.31
N ILE A 11 14.37 7.61 8.70
CA ILE A 11 14.66 7.84 7.28
C ILE A 11 13.53 7.29 6.41
N SER A 12 13.10 6.04 6.64
CA SER A 12 12.00 5.43 5.90
C SER A 12 10.67 6.19 6.07
N SER A 13 10.39 6.70 7.29
CA SER A 13 9.22 7.53 7.53
C SER A 13 9.26 8.84 6.74
N ILE A 14 10.41 9.52 6.70
CA ILE A 14 10.59 10.77 5.95
C ILE A 14 10.46 10.55 4.44
N LEU A 15 11.04 9.46 3.91
CA LEU A 15 10.93 9.12 2.49
C LEU A 15 9.47 8.88 2.05
N ARG A 16 8.62 8.35 2.95
CA ARG A 16 7.19 8.13 2.67
C ARG A 16 6.36 9.40 2.61
N GLU A 17 6.87 10.53 3.07
CA GLU A 17 6.11 11.79 2.95
C GLU A 17 5.89 12.22 1.50
N VAL A 18 6.73 11.75 0.57
CA VAL A 18 6.53 11.95 -0.87
C VAL A 18 5.27 11.23 -1.37
N ASP A 19 4.99 10.04 -0.83
CA ASP A 19 3.77 9.27 -1.19
C ASP A 19 2.50 9.98 -0.71
N SER A 20 2.60 10.80 0.34
CA SER A 20 1.52 11.66 0.84
C SER A 20 1.35 12.96 0.04
N GLY A 21 2.11 13.13 -1.05
CA GLY A 21 2.02 14.28 -1.96
C GLY A 21 2.88 15.49 -1.57
N LYS A 22 3.73 15.37 -0.54
CA LYS A 22 4.67 16.46 -0.19
C LYS A 22 5.83 16.51 -1.18
N THR A 23 6.26 17.71 -1.52
CA THR A 23 7.43 17.91 -2.36
C THR A 23 8.72 17.67 -1.59
N VAL A 24 9.79 17.30 -2.30
CA VAL A 24 11.12 17.08 -1.69
C VAL A 24 11.62 18.33 -0.96
N ASP A 25 11.30 19.53 -1.47
CA ASP A 25 11.70 20.79 -0.84
C ASP A 25 10.99 21.05 0.48
N GLU A 26 9.67 20.81 0.55
CA GLU A 26 8.92 20.91 1.81
C GLU A 26 9.44 19.92 2.85
N ILE A 27 9.74 18.68 2.42
CA ILE A 27 10.31 17.65 3.31
C ILE A 27 11.68 18.09 3.81
N CYS A 28 12.54 18.61 2.93
CA CYS A 28 13.86 19.09 3.31
C CYS A 28 13.78 20.27 4.29
N GLN A 29 12.86 21.21 4.07
CA GLN A 29 12.63 22.34 4.96
C GLN A 29 12.11 21.90 6.33
N ASN A 30 11.12 21.01 6.37
CA ASN A 30 10.50 20.52 7.61
C ASN A 30 11.47 19.74 8.51
N HIS A 31 12.37 18.97 7.91
CA HIS A 31 13.32 18.10 8.63
C HIS A 31 14.73 18.67 8.74
N GLY A 32 14.96 19.90 8.25
CA GLY A 32 16.29 20.53 8.23
C GLY A 32 17.32 19.76 7.39
N LEU A 33 16.86 19.10 6.33
CA LEU A 33 17.69 18.27 5.45
C LEU A 33 18.17 19.08 4.25
N ARG A 34 19.32 18.67 3.71
CA ARG A 34 19.74 19.09 2.37
C ARG A 34 19.12 18.17 1.34
N ARG A 35 18.78 18.70 0.17
CA ARG A 35 18.27 17.91 -0.96
C ARG A 35 19.20 16.76 -1.35
N THR A 36 20.52 16.96 -1.26
CA THR A 36 21.52 15.92 -1.51
C THR A 36 21.43 14.75 -0.53
N THR A 37 21.19 15.03 0.76
CA THR A 37 20.98 13.99 1.78
C THR A 37 19.73 13.19 1.49
N PHE A 38 18.64 13.86 1.12
CA PHE A 38 17.39 13.20 0.76
C PHE A 38 17.55 12.28 -0.46
N CYS A 39 18.23 12.76 -1.51
CA CYS A 39 18.52 11.96 -2.71
C CYS A 39 19.37 10.72 -2.38
N ASN A 40 20.40 10.86 -1.55
CA ASN A 40 21.21 9.72 -1.10
C ASN A 40 20.39 8.69 -0.31
N TRP A 41 19.43 9.15 0.51
CA TRP A 41 18.51 8.26 1.20
C TRP A 41 17.54 7.56 0.25
N GLN A 42 17.02 8.26 -0.77
CA GLN A 42 16.21 7.62 -1.80
C GLN A 42 16.97 6.52 -2.53
N TYR A 43 18.25 6.73 -2.83
CA TYR A 43 19.07 5.70 -3.46
C TYR A 43 19.30 4.50 -2.54
N LYS A 44 19.58 4.75 -1.25
CA LYS A 44 19.97 3.69 -0.30
C LYS A 44 18.79 2.94 0.31
N TYR A 45 17.69 3.63 0.59
CA TYR A 45 16.56 3.13 1.38
C TYR A 45 15.22 3.19 0.62
N GLY A 46 15.21 3.79 -0.58
CA GLY A 46 13.99 3.94 -1.37
C GLY A 46 13.46 2.63 -1.94
N GLU A 47 14.33 1.65 -2.23
CA GLU A 47 13.91 0.32 -2.70
C GLU A 47 13.22 -0.47 -1.59
N ASP A 48 13.77 -0.49 -0.38
CA ASP A 48 13.16 -1.13 0.79
C ASP A 48 11.77 -0.54 1.10
N CYS A 49 11.64 0.79 0.98
CA CYS A 49 10.37 1.46 1.16
C CYS A 49 9.32 1.05 0.11
N LYS A 50 9.74 0.87 -1.16
CA LYS A 50 8.85 0.39 -2.23
C LYS A 50 8.45 -1.06 -2.02
N LEU A 51 9.39 -1.91 -1.59
CA LEU A 51 9.15 -3.33 -1.36
C LEU A 51 8.10 -3.57 -0.27
N GLU A 52 8.17 -2.85 0.86
CA GLU A 52 7.15 -2.94 1.90
C GLU A 52 5.74 -2.58 1.41
N LYS A 53 5.63 -1.58 0.52
CA LYS A 53 4.36 -1.18 -0.08
C LYS A 53 3.81 -2.24 -1.03
N ILE A 54 4.67 -2.85 -1.85
CA ILE A 54 4.30 -3.95 -2.75
C ILE A 54 3.74 -5.12 -1.94
N ILE A 55 4.42 -5.54 -0.86
CA ILE A 55 3.96 -6.63 0.00
C ILE A 55 2.57 -6.33 0.58
N LYS A 56 2.34 -5.11 1.06
CA LYS A 56 1.02 -4.71 1.57
C LYS A 56 -0.06 -4.75 0.49
N LEU A 57 0.24 -4.24 -0.70
CA LEU A 57 -0.69 -4.26 -1.83
C LEU A 57 -0.99 -5.67 -2.31
N GLU A 58 0.00 -6.58 -2.33
CA GLU A 58 -0.20 -7.99 -2.67
C GLU A 58 -1.08 -8.71 -1.64
N ALA A 59 -0.88 -8.45 -0.35
CA ALA A 59 -1.72 -8.98 0.72
C ALA A 59 -3.16 -8.48 0.61
N GLU A 60 -3.35 -7.18 0.34
CA GLU A 60 -4.67 -6.58 0.12
C GLU A 60 -5.35 -7.16 -1.13
N ASN A 61 -4.62 -7.30 -2.24
CA ASN A 61 -5.13 -7.88 -3.48
C ASN A 61 -5.59 -9.33 -3.26
N THR A 62 -4.82 -10.12 -2.52
CA THR A 62 -5.18 -11.48 -2.13
C THR A 62 -6.47 -11.51 -1.31
N GLN A 63 -6.60 -10.61 -0.33
CA GLN A 63 -7.82 -10.51 0.48
C GLN A 63 -9.03 -10.08 -0.36
N LEU A 64 -8.86 -9.12 -1.27
CA LEU A 64 -9.92 -8.64 -2.16
C LEU A 64 -10.39 -9.74 -3.12
N ARG A 65 -9.47 -10.52 -3.69
CA ARG A 65 -9.81 -11.68 -4.55
C ARG A 65 -10.62 -12.73 -3.81
N LYS A 66 -10.27 -13.02 -2.55
CA LYS A 66 -11.04 -13.95 -1.71
C LYS A 66 -12.47 -13.44 -1.51
N LYS A 67 -12.63 -12.19 -1.06
CA LYS A 67 -13.95 -11.55 -0.88
C LYS A 67 -14.76 -11.56 -2.16
N PHE A 68 -14.13 -11.26 -3.31
CA PHE A 68 -14.80 -11.29 -4.61
C PHE A 68 -15.30 -12.69 -4.98
N THR A 69 -14.49 -13.73 -4.71
CA THR A 69 -14.86 -15.13 -4.98
C THR A 69 -16.04 -15.56 -4.11
N ASP A 70 -16.00 -15.22 -2.81
CA ASP A 70 -17.07 -15.54 -1.86
C ASP A 70 -18.40 -14.91 -2.29
N VAL A 71 -18.38 -13.60 -2.58
CA VAL A 71 -19.57 -12.86 -3.06
C VAL A 71 -20.06 -13.39 -4.41
N SER A 72 -19.16 -13.76 -5.32
CA SER A 72 -19.54 -14.33 -6.62
C SER A 72 -20.20 -15.71 -6.46
N SER A 73 -19.69 -16.53 -5.54
CA SER A 73 -20.26 -17.84 -5.20
C SER A 73 -21.66 -17.72 -4.59
N GLU A 74 -21.85 -16.79 -3.65
CA GLU A 74 -23.16 -16.50 -3.06
C GLU A 74 -24.15 -15.98 -4.10
N ASN A 75 -23.73 -15.05 -4.96
CA ASN A 75 -24.55 -14.56 -6.07
C ASN A 75 -24.97 -15.67 -7.03
N HIS A 76 -24.06 -16.59 -7.35
CA HIS A 76 -24.39 -17.73 -8.21
C HIS A 76 -25.45 -18.64 -7.57
N LYS A 77 -25.31 -18.95 -6.27
CA LYS A 77 -26.30 -19.74 -5.52
C LYS A 77 -27.66 -19.06 -5.51
N LEU A 78 -27.71 -17.75 -5.21
CA LEU A 78 -28.95 -16.99 -5.19
C LEU A 78 -29.63 -16.96 -6.56
N ARG A 79 -28.88 -16.74 -7.64
CA ARG A 79 -29.41 -16.77 -9.02
C ARG A 79 -29.99 -18.14 -9.36
N LYS A 80 -29.34 -19.24 -8.95
CA LYS A 80 -29.83 -20.60 -9.17
C LYS A 80 -31.14 -20.87 -8.41
N LEU A 81 -31.23 -20.46 -7.15
CA LEU A 81 -32.46 -20.59 -6.36
C LEU A 81 -33.62 -19.78 -6.95
N LEU A 82 -33.37 -18.56 -7.42
CA LEU A 82 -34.37 -17.73 -8.09
C LEU A 82 -34.85 -18.34 -9.41
N ALA A 83 -33.96 -18.96 -10.19
CA ALA A 83 -34.33 -19.65 -11.42
C ALA A 83 -35.24 -20.86 -11.13
N ASN A 84 -34.88 -21.68 -10.15
CA ASN A 84 -35.69 -22.85 -9.76
C ASN A 84 -37.09 -22.43 -9.28
N LYS A 85 -37.18 -21.41 -8.42
CA LYS A 85 -38.47 -20.91 -7.91
C LYS A 85 -39.39 -20.38 -9.01
N LYS A 86 -38.84 -19.87 -10.12
CA LYS A 86 -39.66 -19.45 -11.27
C LYS A 86 -40.26 -20.64 -12.02
N MET A 87 -39.53 -21.76 -12.13
CA MET A 87 -40.02 -22.97 -12.80
C MET A 87 -41.09 -23.69 -11.98
N ASP A 88 -41.06 -23.61 -10.64
CA ASP A 88 -42.04 -24.27 -9.77
C ASP A 88 -43.40 -23.52 -9.71
N ASN A 89 -43.48 -22.30 -10.24
CA ASN A 89 -44.67 -21.43 -10.20
C ASN A 89 -45.38 -21.29 -11.57
N GLU A 90 -44.89 -21.96 -12.62
CA GLU A 90 -45.52 -22.09 -13.95
C GLU A 90 -46.14 -23.48 -14.11
#